data_AF-A0A1G3BSY7-F1
#
_entry.id   AF-A0A1G3BSY7-F1
#
_cell.length_a   1.000
_cell.length_b   1.000
_cell.length_c   1.000
_cell.angle_alpha   90.00
_cell.angle_beta   90.00
_cell.angle_gamma   90.00
#
_symmetry.space_group_name_H-M   'P 1'
#
loop_
_entity.id
_entity.type
_entity.pdbx_description
1 polymer ?
#
loop_
_entity_poly.entity_id
_entity_poly.type
_entity_poly.pdbx_seq_one_letter_code
_entity_poly.pdbx_strand_id
1 'polypeptide(L)'
;MSIQRLIFFILSGLFFISSSLWLKEEFDPKWEKYQKEYYEVQLVKAEKEYEAAISVKEKELLSKKLASLRRPVYAVKQVLLKGDYSWSKQQNGDKVDRCMTCHIDEEALKHSHPMVKDFPFDIYGCSVCHGGIGRALDEEMAHEGMYYHKRQMIQRMTSADPLFKFWDELAILTPEETDPNLRTDMGDFKKYFITGEKAIYVGSQKCLKCHTGLTSPHVERWKRIKFKTFEHVKEAPDYIAGNEEYRKKCLKCHTTGYDETTGRYSEEGVTCEGCHGAGEVFSYFMDIGKAMEGQKLAKLGTFGTPYNICGPCHHTRNHEMRLKFFQERGGDDEWFFPQHTTPYKTGLTEKGDASKSLPKIY
;
A
#
# COMPACT_ATOMS: atom_id res chain seq x y z
N MET A 1 28.26 17.58 -61.71
CA MET A 1 28.34 18.07 -60.31
C MET A 1 29.54 17.43 -59.63
N SER A 2 30.32 18.17 -58.83
CA SER A 2 31.34 17.56 -57.97
C SER A 2 30.68 16.60 -56.97
N ILE A 3 31.33 15.48 -56.67
CA ILE A 3 30.89 14.49 -55.66
C ILE A 3 30.57 15.18 -54.33
N GLN A 4 31.36 16.19 -53.94
CA GLN A 4 31.11 16.99 -52.73
C GLN A 4 29.78 17.76 -52.77
N ARG A 5 29.40 18.31 -53.92
CA ARG A 5 28.11 18.99 -54.08
C ARG A 5 26.96 17.98 -54.02
N LEU A 6 27.11 16.80 -54.64
CA LEU A 6 26.09 15.75 -54.59
C LEU A 6 25.86 15.27 -53.14
N ILE A 7 26.93 15.01 -52.39
CA ILE A 7 26.87 14.64 -50.97
C ILE A 7 26.17 15.74 -50.15
N PHE A 8 26.53 17.01 -50.37
CA PHE A 8 25.89 18.14 -49.68
C PHE A 8 24.38 18.20 -49.93
N PHE A 9 23.92 18.04 -51.18
CA PHE A 9 22.48 18.06 -51.48
C PHE A 9 21.74 16.85 -50.90
N ILE A 10 22.36 15.65 -50.90
CA ILE A 10 21.77 14.46 -50.28
C ILE A 10 21.64 14.64 -48.77
N LEU A 11 22.70 15.06 -48.09
CA LEU A 11 22.68 15.30 -46.64
C LEU A 11 21.71 16.42 -46.25
N SER A 12 21.66 17.50 -47.03
CA SER A 12 20.70 18.59 -46.81
C SER A 12 19.27 18.10 -47.00
N GLY A 13 19.00 17.32 -48.06
CA GLY A 13 17.69 16.70 -48.29
C GLY A 13 17.27 15.78 -47.14
N LEU A 14 18.18 14.93 -46.67
CA LEU A 14 17.94 14.07 -45.49
C LEU A 14 17.68 14.89 -44.22
N PHE A 15 18.40 15.99 -44.02
CA PHE A 15 18.15 16.90 -42.89
C PHE A 15 16.76 17.55 -42.95
N PHE A 16 16.34 18.04 -44.12
CA PHE A 16 14.99 18.61 -44.27
C PHE A 16 13.89 17.57 -44.10
N ILE A 17 14.08 16.35 -44.62
CA ILE A 17 13.14 15.24 -44.41
C ILE A 17 13.05 14.91 -42.91
N SER A 18 14.18 14.72 -42.24
CA SER A 18 14.24 14.45 -40.80
C SER A 18 13.57 15.57 -39.98
N SER A 19 13.87 16.83 -40.29
CA SER A 19 13.27 17.99 -39.61
C SER A 19 11.76 18.07 -39.85
N SER A 20 11.29 17.74 -41.05
CA SER A 20 9.85 17.72 -41.38
C SER A 20 9.12 16.60 -40.65
N LEU A 21 9.75 15.42 -40.51
CA LEU A 21 9.20 14.32 -39.71
C LEU A 21 9.12 14.69 -38.23
N TRP A 22 10.18 15.31 -37.69
CA TRP A 22 10.20 15.79 -36.30
C TRP A 22 9.13 16.85 -36.04
N LEU A 23 8.99 17.84 -36.93
CA LEU A 23 7.93 18.86 -36.82
C LEU A 23 6.54 18.23 -36.87
N LYS A 24 6.33 17.21 -37.72
CA LYS A 24 5.04 16.51 -37.77
C LYS A 24 4.72 15.81 -36.46
N GLU A 25 5.69 15.14 -35.83
CA GLU A 25 5.50 14.51 -34.52
C GLU A 25 5.22 15.52 -33.40
N GLU A 26 5.79 16.72 -33.48
CA GLU A 26 5.53 17.80 -32.51
C GLU A 26 4.11 18.38 -32.65
N PHE A 27 3.61 18.54 -33.89
CA PHE A 27 2.30 19.15 -34.15
C PHE A 27 1.13 18.17 -34.17
N ASP A 28 1.38 16.87 -34.37
CA ASP A 28 0.36 15.81 -34.34
C ASP A 28 0.90 14.60 -33.55
N PRO A 29 1.05 14.76 -32.23
CA PRO A 29 1.67 13.73 -31.42
C PRO A 29 0.77 12.51 -31.29
N LYS A 30 1.36 11.32 -31.36
CA LYS A 30 0.62 10.04 -31.38
C LYS A 30 -0.32 9.85 -30.19
N TRP A 31 -0.01 10.42 -29.02
CA TRP A 31 -0.84 10.29 -27.83
C TRP A 31 -2.19 11.03 -27.95
N GLU A 32 -2.27 12.05 -28.80
CA GLU A 32 -3.48 12.87 -28.96
C GLU A 32 -4.66 12.04 -29.49
N LYS A 33 -4.37 11.00 -30.28
CA LYS A 33 -5.38 10.06 -30.80
C LYS A 33 -6.20 9.43 -29.67
N TYR A 34 -5.57 9.08 -28.55
CA TYR A 34 -6.22 8.44 -27.41
C TYR A 34 -7.18 9.39 -26.69
N GLN A 35 -6.81 10.67 -26.59
CA GLN A 35 -7.69 11.67 -25.99
C GLN A 35 -8.84 12.03 -26.93
N LYS A 36 -8.59 12.16 -28.23
CA LYS A 36 -9.63 12.35 -29.26
C LYS A 36 -10.71 11.26 -29.15
N GLU A 37 -10.30 10.00 -29.20
CA GLU A 37 -11.19 8.84 -29.07
C GLU A 37 -11.99 8.86 -27.75
N TYR A 38 -11.33 9.16 -26.62
CA TYR A 38 -12.01 9.27 -25.32
C TYR A 38 -13.09 10.37 -25.31
N TYR A 39 -12.75 11.58 -25.74
CA TYR A 39 -13.68 12.70 -25.70
C TYR A 39 -14.85 12.54 -26.68
N GLU A 40 -14.64 11.90 -27.83
CA GLU A 40 -15.72 11.53 -28.76
C GLU A 40 -16.73 10.59 -28.09
N VAL A 41 -16.25 9.55 -27.39
CA VAL A 41 -17.12 8.63 -26.63
C VAL A 41 -17.85 9.36 -25.51
N GLN A 42 -17.17 10.22 -24.75
CA GLN A 42 -17.80 11.01 -23.68
C GLN A 42 -18.84 12.00 -24.22
N LEU A 43 -18.61 12.60 -25.38
CA LEU A 43 -19.54 13.51 -26.03
C LEU A 43 -20.86 12.78 -26.37
N VAL A 44 -20.77 11.63 -27.05
CA VAL A 44 -21.94 10.81 -27.40
C VAL A 44 -22.71 10.38 -26.15
N LYS A 45 -22.00 10.01 -25.07
CA LYS A 45 -22.63 9.64 -23.79
C LYS A 45 -23.35 10.84 -23.16
N ALA A 46 -22.71 11.99 -23.10
CA ALA A 46 -23.28 13.20 -22.53
C ALA A 46 -24.48 13.73 -23.34
N GLU A 47 -24.49 13.56 -24.67
CA GLU A 47 -25.64 13.93 -25.51
C GLU A 47 -26.86 13.06 -25.19
N LYS A 48 -26.67 11.74 -25.05
CA LYS A 48 -27.73 10.83 -24.61
C LYS A 48 -28.25 11.16 -23.21
N GLU A 49 -27.36 11.47 -22.27
CA GLU A 49 -27.74 11.91 -20.91
C GLU A 49 -28.55 13.21 -20.95
N TYR A 50 -28.17 14.17 -21.80
CA TYR A 50 -28.87 15.45 -21.94
C TYR A 50 -30.29 15.32 -22.50
N GLU A 51 -30.47 14.47 -23.52
CA GLU A 51 -31.78 14.18 -24.08
C GLU A 51 -32.69 13.44 -23.09
N ALA A 52 -32.13 12.55 -22.26
CA ALA A 52 -32.86 11.82 -21.24
C ALA A 52 -33.18 12.64 -19.97
N ALA A 53 -32.43 13.72 -19.71
CA ALA A 53 -32.62 14.55 -18.53
C ALA A 53 -34.00 15.22 -18.50
N ILE A 54 -34.67 15.18 -17.35
CA ILE A 54 -36.02 15.78 -17.17
C ILE A 54 -35.91 17.09 -16.39
N SER A 55 -34.96 17.19 -15.48
CA SER A 55 -34.75 18.36 -14.63
C SER A 55 -34.05 19.49 -15.36
N VAL A 56 -34.57 20.72 -15.22
CA VAL A 56 -33.95 21.94 -15.78
C VAL A 56 -32.52 22.11 -15.26
N LYS A 57 -32.29 21.82 -13.97
CA LYS A 57 -30.96 21.92 -13.34
C LYS A 57 -29.98 20.88 -13.89
N GLU A 58 -30.47 19.68 -14.18
CA GLU A 58 -29.67 18.60 -14.77
C GLU A 58 -29.30 18.92 -16.22
N LYS A 59 -30.26 19.42 -17.01
CA LYS A 59 -29.99 19.91 -18.37
C LYS A 59 -28.99 21.05 -18.39
N GLU A 60 -29.04 21.99 -17.45
CA GLU A 60 -28.07 23.08 -17.38
C GLU A 60 -26.65 22.57 -17.07
N LEU A 61 -26.51 21.61 -16.16
CA LEU A 61 -25.22 21.00 -15.85
C LEU A 61 -24.66 20.22 -17.06
N LEU A 62 -25.51 19.43 -17.71
CA LEU A 62 -25.15 18.65 -18.89
C LEU A 62 -24.83 19.53 -20.10
N SER A 63 -25.49 20.69 -20.26
CA SER A 63 -25.16 21.62 -21.35
C SER A 63 -23.76 22.22 -21.17
N LYS A 64 -23.38 22.57 -19.93
CA LYS A 64 -22.02 23.02 -19.59
C LYS A 64 -20.99 21.93 -19.88
N LYS A 65 -21.28 20.68 -19.48
CA LYS A 65 -20.45 19.51 -19.79
C LYS A 65 -20.30 19.31 -21.31
N LEU A 66 -21.40 19.35 -22.07
CA LEU A 66 -21.37 19.24 -23.53
C LEU A 66 -20.56 20.35 -24.20
N ALA A 67 -20.66 21.59 -23.72
CA ALA A 67 -19.86 22.70 -24.24
C ALA A 67 -18.34 22.42 -24.09
N SER A 68 -17.94 21.84 -22.95
CA SER A 68 -16.54 21.44 -22.71
C SER A 68 -16.11 20.25 -23.59
N LEU A 69 -16.99 19.26 -23.78
CA LEU A 69 -16.70 18.05 -24.57
C LEU A 69 -16.66 18.31 -26.07
N ARG A 70 -17.35 19.34 -26.58
CA ARG A 70 -17.31 19.76 -28.00
C ARG A 70 -16.00 20.46 -28.38
N ARG A 71 -15.27 20.99 -27.40
CA ARG A 71 -13.98 21.65 -27.60
C ARG A 71 -13.00 21.19 -26.52
N PRO A 72 -12.61 19.90 -26.54
CA PRO A 72 -11.71 19.38 -25.54
C PRO A 72 -10.33 20.01 -25.68
N VAL A 73 -9.67 20.22 -24.55
CA VAL A 73 -8.26 20.62 -24.53
C VAL A 73 -7.44 19.34 -24.39
N TYR A 74 -6.70 18.99 -25.44
CA TYR A 74 -5.74 17.89 -25.40
C TYR A 74 -4.47 18.37 -24.70
N ALA A 75 -4.00 17.59 -23.73
CA ALA A 75 -2.82 17.96 -22.97
C ALA A 75 -2.11 16.74 -22.41
N VAL A 76 -0.80 16.85 -22.26
CA VAL A 76 0.00 15.89 -21.51
C VAL A 76 -0.43 15.93 -20.05
N LYS A 77 -0.97 14.82 -19.55
CA LYS A 77 -1.27 14.64 -18.13
C LYS A 77 -0.03 14.08 -17.44
N GLN A 78 0.49 14.83 -16.47
CA GLN A 78 1.72 14.49 -15.79
C GLN A 78 1.51 14.48 -14.28
N VAL A 79 1.89 13.38 -13.65
CA VAL A 79 2.06 13.25 -12.20
C VAL A 79 3.54 13.40 -11.88
N LEU A 80 3.85 14.30 -10.96
CA LEU A 80 5.18 14.50 -10.41
C LEU A 80 5.24 13.76 -9.07
N LEU A 81 5.91 12.62 -9.04
CA LEU A 81 5.97 11.77 -7.87
C LEU A 81 6.89 12.42 -6.84
N LYS A 82 6.35 12.75 -5.68
CA LYS A 82 7.04 13.47 -4.62
C LYS A 82 7.76 12.47 -3.72
N GLY A 83 9.09 12.56 -3.62
CA GLY A 83 9.90 11.71 -2.74
C GLY A 83 10.24 12.37 -1.40
N ASP A 84 11.07 11.71 -0.58
CA ASP A 84 11.54 12.17 0.75
C ASP A 84 11.92 13.67 0.80
N TYR A 85 12.76 14.14 -0.12
CA TYR A 85 13.23 15.54 -0.12
C TYR A 85 12.22 16.54 -0.67
N SER A 86 11.20 16.04 -1.38
CA SER A 86 10.22 16.85 -2.10
C SER A 86 9.08 17.29 -1.19
N TRP A 87 8.65 16.45 -0.25
CA TRP A 87 7.56 16.78 0.68
C TRP A 87 7.95 17.90 1.66
N SER A 88 9.09 17.77 2.34
CA SER A 88 9.59 18.78 3.30
C SER A 88 9.86 20.15 2.67
N LYS A 89 10.25 20.19 1.40
CA LYS A 89 10.54 21.43 0.66
C LYS A 89 9.39 21.92 -0.22
N GLN A 90 8.26 21.22 -0.23
CA GLN A 90 7.13 21.47 -1.16
C GLN A 90 7.58 21.54 -2.63
N GLN A 91 8.59 20.75 -2.98
CA GLN A 91 9.13 20.66 -4.34
C GLN A 91 8.59 19.42 -5.05
N ASN A 92 8.75 19.37 -6.36
CA ASN A 92 8.44 18.16 -7.12
C ASN A 92 9.63 17.20 -7.05
N GLY A 93 9.36 15.89 -7.08
CA GLY A 93 10.42 14.89 -7.19
C GLY A 93 10.90 14.72 -8.62
N ASP A 94 12.01 14.00 -8.78
CA ASP A 94 12.60 13.75 -10.10
C ASP A 94 11.78 12.75 -10.92
N LYS A 95 11.02 11.86 -10.29
CA LYS A 95 10.25 10.84 -10.99
C LYS A 95 8.95 11.42 -11.53
N VAL A 96 8.66 11.08 -12.79
CA VAL A 96 7.54 11.63 -13.55
C VAL A 96 6.78 10.47 -14.17
N ASP A 97 5.46 10.53 -14.07
CA ASP A 97 4.54 9.57 -14.66
C ASP A 97 3.54 10.29 -15.58
N ARG A 98 3.48 9.89 -16.84
CA ARG A 98 2.62 10.46 -17.88
C ARG A 98 1.65 9.44 -18.46
N CYS A 99 1.49 8.28 -17.83
CA CYS A 99 0.64 7.19 -18.35
C CYS A 99 -0.81 7.65 -18.59
N MET A 100 -1.33 8.53 -17.73
CA MET A 100 -2.68 9.09 -17.86
C MET A 100 -2.85 10.05 -19.05
N THR A 101 -1.78 10.38 -19.79
CA THR A 101 -1.88 11.12 -21.04
C THR A 101 -2.60 10.29 -22.11
N CYS A 102 -2.27 9.01 -22.22
CA CYS A 102 -2.94 8.06 -23.12
C CYS A 102 -4.08 7.33 -22.40
N HIS A 103 -3.89 6.97 -21.13
CA HIS A 103 -4.90 6.34 -20.28
C HIS A 103 -5.74 7.39 -19.54
N ILE A 104 -6.47 8.19 -20.30
CA ILE A 104 -7.18 9.35 -19.77
C ILE A 104 -8.47 9.00 -19.00
N ASP A 105 -9.03 7.80 -19.21
CA ASP A 105 -10.24 7.33 -18.54
C ASP A 105 -9.95 6.86 -17.10
N GLU A 106 -9.97 7.83 -16.19
CA GLU A 106 -9.72 7.59 -14.76
C GLU A 106 -10.76 6.67 -14.12
N GLU A 107 -12.02 6.68 -14.59
CA GLU A 107 -13.07 5.83 -14.04
C GLU A 107 -12.84 4.37 -14.44
N ALA A 108 -12.45 4.11 -15.69
CA ALA A 108 -12.02 2.79 -16.13
C ALA A 108 -10.76 2.31 -15.38
N LEU A 109 -9.83 3.22 -15.11
CA LEU A 109 -8.64 2.92 -14.30
C LEU A 109 -9.05 2.55 -12.86
N LYS A 110 -9.87 3.34 -12.18
CA LYS A 110 -10.35 3.04 -10.81
C LYS A 110 -11.08 1.71 -10.74
N HIS A 111 -11.88 1.36 -11.75
CA HIS A 111 -12.56 0.06 -11.80
C HIS A 111 -11.57 -1.11 -11.86
N SER A 112 -10.48 -0.94 -12.60
CA SER A 112 -9.41 -1.94 -12.72
C SER A 112 -8.44 -1.92 -11.52
N HIS A 113 -8.47 -0.86 -10.71
CA HIS A 113 -7.56 -0.62 -9.59
C HIS A 113 -8.34 -0.37 -8.28
N PRO A 114 -8.95 -1.41 -7.68
CA PRO A 114 -9.69 -1.25 -6.43
C PRO A 114 -8.82 -0.75 -5.27
N MET A 115 -7.50 -0.96 -5.33
CA MET A 115 -6.52 -0.48 -4.36
C MET A 115 -6.16 1.02 -4.51
N VAL A 116 -6.73 1.76 -5.46
CA VAL A 116 -6.48 3.21 -5.64
C VAL A 116 -6.78 4.03 -4.38
N LYS A 117 -7.62 3.51 -3.49
CA LYS A 117 -7.87 4.11 -2.17
C LYS A 117 -6.63 4.13 -1.29
N ASP A 118 -5.84 3.06 -1.33
CA ASP A 118 -4.60 2.92 -0.55
C ASP A 118 -3.41 3.49 -1.34
N PHE A 119 -3.48 3.46 -2.67
CA PHE A 119 -2.44 3.95 -3.59
C PHE A 119 -3.01 4.92 -4.65
N PRO A 120 -3.23 6.20 -4.29
CA PRO A 120 -3.67 7.22 -5.24
C PRO A 120 -2.67 7.43 -6.40
N PHE A 121 -3.19 7.56 -7.63
CA PHE A 121 -2.36 7.71 -8.84
C PHE A 121 -1.52 8.99 -8.84
N ASP A 122 -1.99 10.05 -8.19
CA ASP A 122 -1.31 11.34 -8.08
C ASP A 122 -0.15 11.34 -7.06
N ILE A 123 -0.04 10.29 -6.24
CA ILE A 123 1.06 10.09 -5.29
C ILE A 123 2.05 9.05 -5.82
N TYR A 124 1.55 7.88 -6.23
CA TYR A 124 2.38 6.73 -6.57
C TYR A 124 2.57 6.53 -8.07
N GLY A 125 1.71 7.09 -8.92
CA GLY A 125 1.77 6.86 -10.36
C GLY A 125 1.47 5.41 -10.78
N CYS A 126 1.57 5.14 -12.07
CA CYS A 126 1.35 3.81 -12.63
C CYS A 126 2.67 2.99 -12.66
N SER A 127 3.78 3.67 -12.92
CA SER A 127 5.09 3.07 -13.15
C SER A 127 5.74 2.44 -11.92
N VAL A 128 5.29 2.77 -10.70
CA VAL A 128 5.80 2.11 -9.47
C VAL A 128 5.39 0.64 -9.42
N CYS A 129 4.12 0.34 -9.72
CA CYS A 129 3.65 -1.04 -9.81
C CYS A 129 4.03 -1.66 -11.17
N HIS A 130 3.75 -0.95 -12.26
CA HIS A 130 3.83 -1.51 -13.60
C HIS A 130 5.21 -1.40 -14.26
N GLY A 131 6.15 -0.61 -13.73
CA GLY A 131 7.41 -0.32 -14.44
C GLY A 131 7.19 0.58 -15.65
N GLY A 132 7.92 0.34 -16.73
CA GLY A 132 7.87 1.19 -17.92
C GLY A 132 8.64 2.52 -17.78
N ILE A 133 8.55 3.35 -18.82
CA ILE A 133 9.22 4.65 -18.89
C ILE A 133 8.18 5.76 -18.71
N GLY A 134 7.89 6.13 -17.46
CA GLY A 134 6.83 7.09 -17.12
C GLY A 134 6.95 8.49 -17.76
N ARG A 135 8.11 8.87 -18.30
CA ARG A 135 8.30 10.15 -19.03
C ARG A 135 7.95 10.07 -20.52
N ALA A 136 7.90 8.87 -21.09
CA ALA A 136 7.67 8.70 -22.51
C ALA A 136 6.21 9.00 -22.87
N LEU A 137 6.01 9.53 -24.07
CA LEU A 137 4.71 9.83 -24.66
C LEU A 137 4.45 8.99 -25.93
N ASP A 138 5.45 8.24 -26.37
CA ASP A 138 5.31 7.20 -27.37
C ASP A 138 4.96 5.89 -26.67
N GLU A 139 3.99 5.17 -27.22
CA GLU A 139 3.45 3.94 -26.62
C GLU A 139 4.49 2.84 -26.47
N GLU A 140 5.33 2.62 -27.50
CA GLU A 140 6.34 1.55 -27.48
C GLU A 140 7.39 1.84 -26.40
N MET A 141 7.86 3.09 -26.35
CA MET A 141 8.83 3.51 -25.35
C MET A 141 8.26 3.54 -23.93
N ALA A 142 7.02 4.02 -23.76
CA ALA A 142 6.37 4.07 -22.46
C ALA A 142 6.21 2.67 -21.85
N HIS A 143 5.94 1.67 -22.67
CA HIS A 143 5.76 0.29 -22.25
C HIS A 143 7.04 -0.55 -22.22
N GLU A 144 8.20 0.02 -22.58
CA GLU A 144 9.48 -0.68 -22.50
C GLU A 144 9.78 -1.11 -21.06
N GLY A 145 9.86 -2.43 -20.83
CA GLY A 145 10.08 -2.99 -19.49
C GLY A 145 8.86 -2.92 -18.56
N MET A 146 7.66 -2.69 -19.10
CA MET A 146 6.41 -2.65 -18.33
C MET A 146 5.83 -4.05 -18.08
N TYR A 147 5.15 -4.20 -16.93
CA TYR A 147 4.36 -5.36 -16.54
C TYR A 147 2.88 -5.00 -16.69
N TYR A 148 2.24 -5.46 -17.76
CA TYR A 148 0.89 -5.05 -18.15
C TYR A 148 -0.20 -5.55 -17.21
N HIS A 149 -0.03 -6.75 -16.67
CA HIS A 149 -1.07 -7.42 -15.89
C HIS A 149 -0.52 -8.12 -14.66
N LYS A 150 -1.40 -8.39 -13.70
CA LYS A 150 -1.11 -9.03 -12.40
C LYS A 150 -0.12 -10.18 -12.50
N ARG A 151 -0.33 -11.12 -13.43
CA ARG A 151 0.56 -12.27 -13.64
C ARG A 151 2.00 -11.90 -13.98
N GLN A 152 2.23 -10.88 -14.81
CA GLN A 152 3.58 -10.41 -15.17
C GLN A 152 4.25 -9.74 -13.97
N MET A 153 3.50 -8.91 -13.22
CA MET A 153 3.99 -8.31 -11.98
C MET A 153 4.44 -9.39 -10.98
N ILE A 154 3.71 -10.49 -10.85
CA ILE A 154 4.09 -11.61 -9.98
C ILE A 154 5.32 -12.35 -10.53
N GLN A 155 5.38 -12.59 -11.84
CA GLN A 155 6.49 -13.30 -12.49
C GLN A 155 7.84 -12.57 -12.34
N ARG A 156 7.85 -11.26 -12.13
CA ARG A 156 9.09 -10.49 -11.87
C ARG A 156 9.75 -10.80 -10.53
N MET A 157 9.02 -11.43 -9.60
CA MET A 157 9.53 -11.83 -8.28
C MET A 157 10.36 -13.11 -8.38
N THR A 158 11.53 -13.01 -9.00
CA THR A 158 12.50 -14.10 -9.07
C THR A 158 13.36 -14.21 -7.80
N SER A 159 13.48 -13.13 -7.03
CA SER A 159 14.07 -13.05 -5.69
C SER A 159 13.21 -12.14 -4.80
N ALA A 160 13.57 -11.95 -3.53
CA ALA A 160 12.92 -10.99 -2.65
C ALA A 160 13.20 -9.52 -3.06
N ASP A 161 14.26 -9.25 -3.81
CA ASP A 161 14.75 -7.89 -4.09
C ASP A 161 13.76 -6.98 -4.84
N PRO A 162 13.02 -7.45 -5.87
CA PRO A 162 11.99 -6.63 -6.52
C PRO A 162 10.91 -6.16 -5.56
N LEU A 163 10.59 -6.96 -4.55
CA LEU A 163 9.58 -6.60 -3.57
C LEU A 163 10.12 -5.60 -2.54
N PHE A 164 11.37 -5.76 -2.11
CA PHE A 164 12.07 -4.75 -1.31
C PHE A 164 12.13 -3.41 -2.01
N LYS A 165 12.55 -3.38 -3.29
CA LYS A 165 12.59 -2.16 -4.09
C LYS A 165 11.21 -1.52 -4.23
N PHE A 166 10.18 -2.33 -4.43
CA PHE A 166 8.81 -1.85 -4.50
C PHE A 166 8.36 -1.19 -3.19
N TRP A 167 8.57 -1.85 -2.04
CA TRP A 167 8.21 -1.27 -0.74
C TRP A 167 9.02 -0.04 -0.37
N ASP A 168 10.30 -0.01 -0.73
CA ASP A 168 11.17 1.15 -0.56
C ASP A 168 10.66 2.33 -1.40
N GLU A 169 10.30 2.08 -2.65
CA GLU A 169 9.72 3.09 -3.53
C GLU A 169 8.37 3.60 -3.02
N LEU A 170 7.51 2.74 -2.48
CA LEU A 170 6.29 3.18 -1.79
C LEU A 170 6.61 4.06 -0.58
N ALA A 171 7.56 3.65 0.26
CA ALA A 171 7.94 4.41 1.45
C ALA A 171 8.49 5.80 1.09
N ILE A 172 9.34 5.90 0.07
CA ILE A 172 9.90 7.16 -0.41
C ILE A 172 8.81 8.11 -0.93
N LEU A 173 7.81 7.57 -1.63
CA LEU A 173 6.75 8.38 -2.24
C LEU A 173 5.65 8.78 -1.26
N THR A 174 5.54 8.05 -0.14
CA THR A 174 4.51 8.31 0.86
C THR A 174 4.74 9.68 1.50
N PRO A 175 3.71 10.54 1.60
CA PRO A 175 3.85 11.84 2.25
C PRO A 175 4.44 11.70 3.66
N GLU A 176 5.33 12.62 4.02
CA GLU A 176 5.88 12.68 5.38
C GLU A 176 4.73 12.81 6.39
N GLU A 177 4.66 11.86 7.31
CA GLU A 177 3.73 11.90 8.41
C GLU A 177 4.30 12.77 9.54
N THR A 178 3.46 13.68 10.03
CA THR A 178 3.82 14.64 11.08
C THR A 178 3.97 13.97 12.44
N ASP A 179 3.30 12.85 12.66
CA ASP A 179 3.50 12.00 13.83
C ASP A 179 4.62 10.98 13.56
N PRO A 180 5.77 11.05 14.28
CA PRO A 180 6.85 10.07 14.14
C PRO A 180 6.41 8.62 14.38
N ASN A 181 5.30 8.41 15.10
CA ASN A 181 4.73 7.08 15.37
C ASN A 181 3.83 6.56 14.23
N LEU A 182 3.48 7.41 13.28
CA LEU A 182 2.69 7.06 12.09
C LEU A 182 3.53 7.15 10.80
N ARG A 183 4.83 7.45 10.90
CA ARG A 183 5.74 7.45 9.76
C ARG A 183 5.82 6.05 9.15
N THR A 184 5.22 5.90 7.98
CA THR A 184 5.26 4.69 7.17
C THR A 184 6.69 4.40 6.72
N ASP A 185 7.27 3.30 7.20
CA ASP A 185 8.57 2.82 6.76
C ASP A 185 8.44 1.70 5.71
N MET A 186 9.56 1.29 5.08
CA MET A 186 9.58 0.15 4.14
C MET A 186 8.95 -1.11 4.74
N GLY A 187 9.03 -1.29 6.06
CA GLY A 187 8.45 -2.42 6.77
C GLY A 187 6.92 -2.37 6.83
N ASP A 188 6.30 -1.20 6.92
CA ASP A 188 4.84 -1.01 6.92
C ASP A 188 4.17 -1.43 5.62
N PHE A 189 4.90 -1.38 4.51
CA PHE A 189 4.42 -1.85 3.22
C PHE A 189 4.50 -3.38 3.05
N LYS A 190 5.06 -4.13 4.02
CA LYS A 190 5.17 -5.59 3.94
C LYS A 190 3.83 -6.32 3.80
N LYS A 191 2.75 -5.64 4.16
CA LYS A 191 1.37 -6.11 4.04
C LYS A 191 0.85 -6.04 2.60
N TYR A 192 1.58 -5.46 1.66
CA TYR A 192 1.20 -5.36 0.26
C TYR A 192 2.06 -6.28 -0.60
N PHE A 193 1.42 -6.94 -1.55
CA PHE A 193 2.11 -7.72 -2.55
C PHE A 193 2.61 -6.83 -3.70
N ILE A 194 3.40 -7.39 -4.61
CA ILE A 194 3.98 -6.66 -5.75
C ILE A 194 2.94 -6.02 -6.69
N THR A 195 1.68 -6.41 -6.55
CA THR A 195 0.52 -5.93 -7.32
C THR A 195 -0.21 -4.77 -6.64
N GLY A 196 0.26 -4.33 -5.46
CA GLY A 196 -0.40 -3.30 -4.64
C GLY A 196 -1.59 -3.80 -3.82
N GLU A 197 -2.01 -5.06 -4.01
CA GLU A 197 -3.07 -5.64 -3.17
C GLU A 197 -2.52 -6.00 -1.79
N LYS A 198 -3.37 -5.94 -0.76
CA LYS A 198 -3.02 -6.49 0.56
C LYS A 198 -2.75 -7.98 0.42
N ALA A 199 -1.61 -8.42 0.95
CA ALA A 199 -1.20 -9.79 0.97
C ALA A 199 -2.10 -10.64 1.88
N ILE A 200 -2.30 -11.88 1.47
CA ILE A 200 -3.19 -12.83 2.13
C ILE A 200 -2.48 -13.51 3.31
N TYR A 201 -3.19 -13.57 4.43
CA TYR A 201 -2.85 -14.45 5.55
C TYR A 201 -3.22 -15.88 5.18
N VAL A 202 -2.21 -16.73 5.00
CA VAL A 202 -2.37 -18.12 4.54
C VAL A 202 -2.66 -19.10 5.68
N GLY A 203 -2.56 -18.63 6.92
CA GLY A 203 -2.82 -19.39 8.13
C GLY A 203 -1.64 -20.27 8.56
N SER A 204 -1.54 -20.48 9.88
CA SER A 204 -0.43 -21.21 10.49
C SER A 204 -0.29 -22.65 9.99
N GLN A 205 -1.39 -23.28 9.56
CA GLN A 205 -1.36 -24.64 9.02
C GLN A 205 -0.43 -24.77 7.80
N LYS A 206 -0.34 -23.75 6.94
CA LYS A 206 0.60 -23.78 5.81
C LYS A 206 2.05 -23.81 6.31
N CYS A 207 2.37 -23.00 7.32
CA CYS A 207 3.69 -22.94 7.93
C CYS A 207 4.06 -24.26 8.63
N LEU A 208 3.12 -24.81 9.40
CA LEU A 208 3.33 -26.00 10.22
C LEU A 208 3.65 -27.26 9.41
N LYS A 209 3.19 -27.36 8.16
CA LYS A 209 3.52 -28.47 7.24
C LYS A 209 5.02 -28.71 7.09
N CYS A 210 5.82 -27.65 7.14
CA CYS A 210 7.28 -27.73 7.01
C CYS A 210 7.99 -27.45 8.33
N HIS A 211 7.53 -26.44 9.09
CA HIS A 211 8.24 -25.94 10.28
C HIS A 211 8.17 -26.87 11.49
N THR A 212 7.22 -27.81 11.55
CA THR A 212 7.19 -28.86 12.59
C THR A 212 8.38 -29.82 12.50
N GLY A 213 8.95 -30.02 11.31
CA GLY A 213 10.19 -30.77 11.09
C GLY A 213 11.42 -29.86 11.06
N LEU A 214 11.45 -28.90 10.13
CA LEU A 214 12.64 -28.09 9.84
C LEU A 214 13.05 -27.18 11.00
N THR A 215 12.09 -26.70 11.78
CA THR A 215 12.31 -25.75 12.88
C THR A 215 11.47 -26.13 14.10
N SER A 216 11.40 -27.42 14.41
CA SER A 216 10.56 -27.96 15.50
C SER A 216 10.69 -27.20 16.84
N PRO A 217 11.90 -26.85 17.32
CA PRO A 217 12.05 -26.13 18.60
C PRO A 217 11.35 -24.76 18.62
N HIS A 218 11.27 -24.09 17.47
CA HIS A 218 10.57 -22.80 17.34
C HIS A 218 9.06 -22.96 17.48
N VAL A 219 8.48 -23.94 16.78
CA VAL A 219 7.04 -24.25 16.83
C VAL A 219 6.63 -24.67 18.24
N GLU A 220 7.41 -25.54 18.88
CA GLU A 220 7.10 -26.02 20.23
C GLU A 220 7.27 -24.94 21.30
N ARG A 221 8.19 -24.01 21.10
CA ARG A 221 8.29 -22.80 21.93
C ARG A 221 7.06 -21.92 21.75
N TRP A 222 6.67 -21.60 20.52
CA TRP A 222 5.48 -20.78 20.24
C TRP A 222 4.21 -21.39 20.87
N LYS A 223 3.99 -22.70 20.78
CA LYS A 223 2.84 -23.34 21.45
C LYS A 223 2.84 -23.16 22.98
N ARG A 224 4.01 -22.98 23.60
CA ARG A 224 4.19 -22.98 25.07
C ARG A 224 4.17 -21.57 25.69
N ILE A 225 4.81 -20.57 25.07
CA ILE A 225 5.20 -19.32 25.75
C ILE A 225 4.30 -18.11 25.45
N LYS A 226 2.97 -18.25 25.61
CA LYS A 226 1.98 -17.14 25.62
C LYS A 226 1.25 -16.82 24.32
N PHE A 227 1.25 -17.66 23.29
CA PHE A 227 0.45 -17.38 22.07
C PHE A 227 -1.02 -17.84 22.15
N LYS A 228 -1.44 -18.23 23.36
CA LYS A 228 -2.83 -18.45 23.79
C LYS A 228 -3.47 -17.18 24.37
N THR A 229 -2.92 -15.99 24.10
CA THR A 229 -3.42 -14.74 24.70
C THR A 229 -4.91 -14.50 24.46
N PHE A 230 -5.44 -14.95 23.31
CA PHE A 230 -6.85 -14.80 23.01
C PHE A 230 -7.77 -15.69 23.86
N GLU A 231 -7.29 -16.85 24.32
CA GLU A 231 -8.03 -17.68 25.28
C GLU A 231 -8.28 -16.88 26.56
N HIS A 232 -7.25 -16.20 27.08
CA HIS A 232 -7.38 -15.32 28.25
C HIS A 232 -8.28 -14.10 28.01
N VAL A 233 -8.20 -13.48 26.82
CA VAL A 233 -9.08 -12.35 26.49
C VAL A 233 -10.54 -12.77 26.40
N LYS A 234 -10.84 -13.95 25.84
CA LYS A 234 -12.21 -14.47 25.77
C LYS A 234 -12.83 -14.68 27.14
N GLU A 235 -12.01 -14.98 28.15
CA GLU A 235 -12.43 -15.17 29.55
C GLU A 235 -12.40 -13.87 30.37
N ALA A 236 -11.86 -12.77 29.83
CA ALA A 236 -11.71 -11.52 30.55
C ALA A 236 -13.09 -10.85 30.80
N PRO A 237 -13.41 -10.41 32.03
CA PRO A 237 -14.71 -9.82 32.35
C PRO A 237 -15.07 -8.62 31.47
N ASP A 238 -14.07 -7.79 31.14
CA ASP A 238 -14.23 -6.61 30.30
C ASP A 238 -14.49 -6.94 28.83
N TYR A 239 -13.93 -8.03 28.31
CA TYR A 239 -14.23 -8.50 26.96
C TYR A 239 -15.64 -9.12 26.86
N ILE A 240 -16.05 -9.88 27.87
CA ILE A 240 -17.37 -10.51 27.94
C ILE A 240 -18.46 -9.44 28.03
N ALA A 241 -18.33 -8.52 28.98
CA ALA A 241 -19.29 -7.45 29.22
C ALA A 241 -19.17 -6.26 28.25
N GLY A 242 -18.06 -6.15 27.54
CA GLY A 242 -17.82 -5.10 26.53
C GLY A 242 -18.73 -5.24 25.32
N ASN A 243 -19.02 -4.10 24.67
CA ASN A 243 -19.75 -4.07 23.40
C ASN A 243 -18.84 -4.48 22.22
N GLU A 244 -19.40 -4.51 21.01
CA GLU A 244 -18.63 -4.89 19.81
C GLU A 244 -17.41 -3.97 19.59
N GLU A 245 -17.55 -2.66 19.80
CA GLU A 245 -16.45 -1.70 19.64
C GLU A 245 -15.30 -1.96 20.64
N TYR A 246 -15.66 -2.32 21.89
CA TYR A 246 -14.68 -2.70 22.90
C TYR A 246 -13.92 -3.96 22.47
N ARG A 247 -14.64 -4.99 22.04
CA ARG A 247 -14.04 -6.25 21.59
C ARG A 247 -13.11 -6.05 20.39
N LYS A 248 -13.50 -5.20 19.42
CA LYS A 248 -12.68 -4.84 18.26
C LYS A 248 -11.29 -4.33 18.66
N LYS A 249 -11.17 -3.55 19.75
CA LYS A 249 -9.87 -3.07 20.25
C LYS A 249 -9.00 -4.21 20.79
N CYS A 250 -9.60 -5.22 21.44
CA CYS A 250 -8.89 -6.41 21.87
C CYS A 250 -8.43 -7.28 20.67
N LEU A 251 -9.29 -7.42 19.66
CA LEU A 251 -9.00 -8.24 18.48
C LEU A 251 -7.76 -7.74 17.71
N LYS A 252 -7.50 -6.42 17.67
CA LYS A 252 -6.32 -5.83 17.03
C LYS A 252 -4.99 -6.46 17.48
N CYS A 253 -4.88 -6.83 18.75
CA CYS A 253 -3.63 -7.35 19.33
C CYS A 253 -3.68 -8.85 19.64
N HIS A 254 -4.88 -9.42 19.78
CA HIS A 254 -5.07 -10.79 20.22
C HIS A 254 -5.56 -11.73 19.12
N THR A 255 -5.58 -11.26 17.87
CA THR A 255 -5.83 -12.10 16.69
C THR A 255 -4.79 -11.82 15.63
N THR A 256 -4.74 -12.66 14.60
CA THR A 256 -3.79 -12.49 13.50
C THR A 256 -4.51 -12.00 12.25
N GLY A 257 -3.96 -10.95 11.64
CA GLY A 257 -4.51 -10.36 10.42
C GLY A 257 -5.86 -9.69 10.63
N TYR A 258 -6.02 -8.97 11.75
CA TYR A 258 -7.21 -8.16 12.00
C TYR A 258 -7.26 -6.96 11.03
N ASP A 259 -8.36 -6.83 10.30
CA ASP A 259 -8.63 -5.71 9.40
C ASP A 259 -9.68 -4.78 10.02
N GLU A 260 -9.28 -3.55 10.33
CA GLU A 260 -10.13 -2.56 11.00
C GLU A 260 -11.34 -2.13 10.17
N THR A 261 -11.24 -2.21 8.84
CA THR A 261 -12.32 -1.79 7.94
C THR A 261 -13.46 -2.80 7.90
N THR A 262 -13.13 -4.09 8.02
CA THR A 262 -14.11 -5.18 8.00
C THR A 262 -14.46 -5.68 9.41
N GLY A 263 -13.62 -5.40 10.42
CA GLY A 263 -13.73 -5.94 11.76
C GLY A 263 -13.45 -7.44 11.86
N ARG A 264 -12.83 -8.04 10.84
CA ARG A 264 -12.54 -9.48 10.76
C ARG A 264 -11.05 -9.74 10.97
N TYR A 265 -10.71 -10.94 11.42
CA TYR A 265 -9.34 -11.44 11.53
C TYR A 265 -9.18 -12.72 10.72
N SER A 266 -7.93 -13.09 10.43
CA SER A 266 -7.59 -14.26 9.62
C SER A 266 -7.41 -15.53 10.46
N GLU A 267 -6.86 -15.43 11.67
CA GLU A 267 -6.69 -16.55 12.59
C GLU A 267 -6.89 -16.11 14.05
N GLU A 268 -7.51 -16.97 14.86
CA GLU A 268 -7.63 -16.74 16.30
C GLU A 268 -6.24 -16.78 16.98
N GLY A 269 -5.99 -15.83 17.89
CA GLY A 269 -4.72 -15.75 18.60
C GLY A 269 -3.61 -15.07 17.81
N VAL A 270 -2.47 -14.88 18.49
CA VAL A 270 -1.25 -14.33 17.87
C VAL A 270 -0.46 -15.50 17.29
N THR A 271 -0.57 -15.70 15.98
CA THR A 271 -0.05 -16.88 15.29
C THR A 271 1.23 -16.58 14.51
N CYS A 272 1.70 -17.50 13.67
CA CYS A 272 2.96 -17.36 12.93
C CYS A 272 3.03 -16.02 12.17
N GLU A 273 1.93 -15.69 11.49
CA GLU A 273 1.81 -14.49 10.65
C GLU A 273 1.59 -13.21 11.48
N GLY A 274 1.24 -13.35 12.76
CA GLY A 274 1.17 -12.23 13.70
C GLY A 274 2.54 -11.58 13.94
N CYS A 275 3.64 -12.34 13.75
CA CYS A 275 5.00 -11.83 13.82
C CYS A 275 5.63 -11.68 12.43
N HIS A 276 5.50 -12.71 11.58
CA HIS A 276 6.17 -12.78 10.29
C HIS A 276 5.48 -11.95 9.19
N GLY A 277 4.26 -11.46 9.42
CA GLY A 277 3.43 -10.79 8.41
C GLY A 277 2.61 -11.80 7.59
N ALA A 278 1.83 -11.28 6.65
CA ALA A 278 0.98 -12.09 5.76
C ALA A 278 1.83 -13.05 4.91
N GLY A 279 1.52 -14.34 5.01
CA GLY A 279 2.37 -15.41 4.50
C GLY A 279 2.30 -15.63 3.00
N GLU A 280 1.34 -15.07 2.27
CA GLU A 280 1.32 -15.12 0.80
C GLU A 280 2.66 -14.68 0.22
N VAL A 281 3.22 -13.59 0.74
CA VAL A 281 4.44 -12.95 0.24
C VAL A 281 5.66 -13.87 0.32
N PHE A 282 5.93 -14.40 1.52
CA PHE A 282 7.14 -15.19 1.75
C PHE A 282 6.95 -16.68 1.48
N SER A 283 5.73 -17.22 1.67
CA SER A 283 5.45 -18.63 1.39
C SER A 283 5.48 -18.91 -0.11
N TYR A 284 5.18 -17.94 -0.97
CA TYR A 284 5.38 -18.05 -2.42
C TYR A 284 6.80 -18.55 -2.77
N PHE A 285 7.83 -17.91 -2.21
CA PHE A 285 9.21 -18.31 -2.45
C PHE A 285 9.55 -19.67 -1.86
N MET A 286 8.99 -20.00 -0.69
CA MET A 286 9.19 -21.31 -0.05
C MET A 286 8.59 -22.42 -0.91
N ASP A 287 7.40 -22.21 -1.48
CA ASP A 287 6.69 -23.18 -2.31
C ASP A 287 7.43 -23.50 -3.62
N ILE A 288 8.15 -22.53 -4.19
CA ILE A 288 8.94 -22.70 -5.43
C ILE A 288 10.40 -23.11 -5.19
N GLY A 289 10.74 -23.59 -3.99
CA GLY A 289 12.08 -24.07 -3.64
C GLY A 289 13.12 -22.96 -3.38
N LYS A 290 12.68 -21.71 -3.24
CA LYS A 290 13.52 -20.54 -2.90
C LYS A 290 13.35 -20.12 -1.46
N ALA A 291 13.38 -21.07 -0.53
CA ALA A 291 13.08 -20.84 0.88
C ALA A 291 13.93 -19.74 1.53
N MET A 292 15.18 -19.54 1.09
CA MET A 292 16.05 -18.45 1.58
C MET A 292 15.50 -17.06 1.23
N GLU A 293 14.90 -16.89 0.05
CA GLU A 293 14.26 -15.62 -0.33
C GLU A 293 13.02 -15.35 0.53
N GLY A 294 12.20 -16.39 0.77
CA GLY A 294 11.07 -16.31 1.69
C GLY A 294 11.52 -15.98 3.12
N GLN A 295 12.64 -16.55 3.57
CA GLN A 295 13.18 -16.30 4.90
C GLN A 295 13.62 -14.83 5.08
N LYS A 296 14.21 -14.20 4.05
CA LYS A 296 14.57 -12.77 4.09
C LYS A 296 13.34 -11.92 4.42
N LEU A 297 12.23 -12.19 3.74
CA LEU A 297 10.97 -11.45 3.90
C LEU A 297 10.32 -11.74 5.27
N ALA A 298 10.24 -13.00 5.68
CA ALA A 298 9.63 -13.39 6.96
C ALA A 298 10.37 -12.82 8.19
N LYS A 299 11.66 -12.52 8.08
CA LYS A 299 12.47 -11.97 9.18
C LYS A 299 12.34 -10.47 9.37
N LEU A 300 11.83 -9.73 8.39
CA LEU A 300 11.72 -8.27 8.48
C LEU A 300 10.90 -7.80 9.67
N GLY A 301 9.89 -8.57 10.07
CA GLY A 301 9.04 -8.23 11.20
C GLY A 301 9.63 -8.57 12.58
N THR A 302 10.75 -9.26 12.64
CA THR A 302 11.26 -9.84 13.89
C THR A 302 11.98 -8.80 14.76
N PHE A 303 12.04 -9.07 16.07
CA PHE A 303 12.67 -8.18 17.05
C PHE A 303 14.09 -7.76 16.64
N GLY A 304 14.38 -6.45 16.75
CA GLY A 304 15.67 -5.87 16.37
C GLY A 304 15.73 -5.31 14.94
N THR A 305 14.63 -5.38 14.18
CA THR A 305 14.46 -4.65 12.92
C THR A 305 13.72 -3.32 13.14
N PRO A 306 13.80 -2.37 12.20
CA PRO A 306 13.03 -1.11 12.25
C PRO A 306 11.52 -1.32 12.45
N TYR A 307 10.98 -2.44 11.97
CA TYR A 307 9.55 -2.72 11.94
C TYR A 307 8.97 -3.29 13.25
N ASN A 308 9.81 -3.69 14.22
CA ASN A 308 9.43 -4.29 15.52
C ASN A 308 7.92 -4.62 15.70
N ILE A 309 7.50 -5.80 15.22
CA ILE A 309 6.07 -6.22 15.24
C ILE A 309 5.47 -6.30 16.65
N CYS A 310 6.31 -6.34 17.69
CA CYS A 310 5.88 -6.38 19.08
C CYS A 310 5.27 -5.04 19.53
N GLY A 311 5.79 -3.92 19.03
CA GLY A 311 5.48 -2.56 19.50
C GLY A 311 3.99 -2.18 19.39
N PRO A 312 3.34 -2.39 18.23
CA PRO A 312 1.93 -2.07 18.04
C PRO A 312 0.98 -2.74 19.05
N CYS A 313 1.36 -3.90 19.60
CA CYS A 313 0.57 -4.61 20.61
C CYS A 313 1.05 -4.31 22.04
N HIS A 314 2.37 -4.35 22.26
CA HIS A 314 3.00 -4.20 23.57
C HIS A 314 3.34 -2.73 23.88
N HIS A 315 2.33 -1.87 23.81
CA HIS A 315 2.42 -0.48 24.23
C HIS A 315 1.58 -0.25 25.50
N THR A 316 2.08 0.56 26.44
CA THR A 316 1.45 0.78 27.75
C THR A 316 0.02 1.33 27.64
N ARG A 317 -0.25 2.14 26.61
CA ARG A 317 -1.59 2.73 26.40
C ARG A 317 -2.64 1.77 25.85
N ASN A 318 -2.26 0.63 25.26
CA ASN A 318 -3.23 -0.28 24.64
C ASN A 318 -4.17 -0.95 25.64
N HIS A 319 -3.84 -0.91 26.93
CA HIS A 319 -4.66 -1.48 28.01
C HIS A 319 -5.32 -0.42 28.91
N GLU A 320 -5.13 0.88 28.66
CA GLU A 320 -5.77 1.97 29.43
C GLU A 320 -7.30 1.90 29.36
N MET A 321 -7.85 1.45 28.23
CA MET A 321 -9.28 1.23 28.08
C MET A 321 -9.86 0.22 29.08
N ARG A 322 -9.04 -0.75 29.53
CA ARG A 322 -9.44 -1.73 30.55
C ARG A 322 -9.51 -1.07 31.92
N LEU A 323 -8.53 -0.24 32.24
CA LEU A 323 -8.51 0.54 33.48
C LEU A 323 -9.78 1.40 33.60
N LYS A 324 -10.12 2.14 32.53
CA LYS A 324 -11.36 2.91 32.46
C LYS A 324 -12.60 2.03 32.64
N PHE A 325 -12.65 0.88 31.96
CA PHE A 325 -13.78 -0.05 32.05
C PHE A 325 -14.07 -0.50 33.49
N PHE A 326 -13.01 -0.87 34.23
CA PHE A 326 -13.13 -1.35 35.62
C PHE A 326 -13.39 -0.22 36.61
N GLN A 327 -12.70 0.93 36.48
CA GLN A 327 -12.90 2.08 37.36
C GLN A 327 -14.35 2.61 37.31
N GLU A 328 -14.95 2.70 36.13
CA GLU A 328 -16.36 3.13 35.97
C GLU A 328 -17.36 2.17 36.62
N ARG A 329 -16.97 0.91 36.87
CA ARG A 329 -17.84 -0.15 37.42
C ARG A 329 -17.50 -0.51 38.86
N GLY A 330 -16.62 0.26 39.51
CA GLY A 330 -16.18 0.00 40.89
C GLY A 330 -15.35 -1.30 41.03
N GLY A 331 -14.72 -1.74 39.93
CA GLY A 331 -13.83 -2.90 39.93
C GLY A 331 -12.44 -2.56 40.47
N ASP A 332 -11.70 -3.59 40.90
CA ASP A 332 -10.33 -3.48 41.41
C ASP A 332 -9.31 -3.20 40.28
N ASP A 333 -8.26 -2.46 40.61
CA ASP A 333 -7.10 -2.14 39.75
C ASP A 333 -6.22 -3.38 39.49
N GLU A 334 -6.40 -4.49 40.24
CA GLU A 334 -5.66 -5.76 40.06
C GLU A 334 -5.66 -6.27 38.61
N TRP A 335 -6.72 -6.03 37.83
CA TRP A 335 -6.83 -6.47 36.44
C TRP A 335 -5.89 -5.75 35.47
N PHE A 336 -5.30 -4.63 35.90
CA PHE A 336 -4.29 -3.88 35.14
C PHE A 336 -2.89 -4.50 35.24
N PHE A 337 -2.62 -5.31 36.26
CA PHE A 337 -1.34 -6.00 36.44
C PHE A 337 -1.50 -7.48 36.05
N PRO A 338 -1.27 -7.85 34.77
CA PRO A 338 -1.26 -9.26 34.40
C PRO A 338 -0.29 -10.03 35.28
N GLN A 339 -0.70 -11.24 35.70
CA GLN A 339 0.09 -12.16 36.55
C GLN A 339 1.51 -12.49 36.02
N HIS A 340 1.87 -12.00 34.82
CA HIS A 340 3.13 -12.24 34.13
C HIS A 340 3.82 -10.98 33.59
N THR A 341 3.40 -9.79 33.99
CA THR A 341 4.19 -8.55 33.84
C THR A 341 4.76 -8.21 35.20
N THR A 342 5.87 -8.85 35.59
CA THR A 342 6.82 -8.09 36.39
C THR A 342 7.14 -6.84 35.57
N PRO A 343 6.99 -5.62 36.12
CA PRO A 343 7.39 -4.42 35.42
C PRO A 343 8.80 -4.65 34.91
N TYR A 344 9.05 -4.34 33.63
CA TYR A 344 10.41 -4.21 33.15
C TYR A 344 11.08 -3.28 34.16
N LYS A 345 12.06 -3.77 34.92
CA LYS A 345 12.80 -2.98 35.90
C LYS A 345 13.59 -1.94 35.11
N THR A 346 12.92 -0.87 34.65
CA THR A 346 13.58 0.42 34.44
C THR A 346 14.21 0.73 35.79
N GLY A 347 15.52 0.96 35.82
CA GLY A 347 16.37 1.00 37.01
C GLY A 347 16.07 2.08 38.05
N LEU A 348 14.80 2.41 38.28
CA LEU A 348 14.32 3.09 39.47
C LEU A 348 14.06 2.03 40.53
N THR A 349 15.16 1.55 41.13
CA THR A 349 15.11 1.00 42.49
C THR A 349 14.76 2.12 43.45
N GLU A 350 13.50 2.50 43.50
CA GLU A 350 12.92 2.93 44.76
C GLU A 350 11.92 1.85 45.17
N LYS A 351 11.99 1.45 46.43
CA LYS A 351 11.00 0.60 47.08
C LYS A 351 9.67 1.38 47.13
N GLY A 352 9.00 1.46 46.00
CA GLY A 352 7.66 1.99 45.85
C GLY A 352 6.68 0.87 46.14
N ASP A 353 6.00 1.02 47.27
CA ASP A 353 4.90 0.20 47.75
C ASP A 353 3.94 -0.22 46.62
N ALA A 354 3.59 -1.50 46.55
CA ALA A 354 2.60 -2.04 45.62
C ALA A 354 1.15 -1.55 45.93
N SER A 355 1.03 -0.52 46.77
CA SER A 355 -0.20 0.10 47.27
C SER A 355 -0.57 1.42 46.56
N LYS A 356 0.23 1.90 45.61
CA LYS A 356 -0.12 3.13 44.87
C LYS A 356 -1.21 2.82 43.84
N SER A 357 -2.44 3.22 44.18
CA SER A 357 -3.59 3.26 43.27
C SER A 357 -3.21 3.86 41.91
N LEU A 358 -3.68 3.26 40.81
CA LEU A 358 -3.41 3.77 39.48
C LEU A 358 -3.99 5.20 39.31
N PRO A 359 -3.44 6.03 38.42
CA PRO A 359 -4.03 7.33 38.12
C PRO A 359 -5.50 7.15 37.73
N LYS A 360 -6.40 7.92 38.36
CA LYS A 360 -7.80 7.97 37.93
C LYS A 360 -7.84 8.59 36.54
N ILE A 361 -8.35 7.85 35.57
CA ILE A 361 -8.59 8.37 34.23
C ILE A 361 -9.92 9.14 34.30
N TYR A 362 -9.86 10.47 34.30
CA TYR A 362 -11.04 11.34 34.26
C TYR A 362 -11.63 11.44 32.86
#